data_AF-A0A848CAB1-F1
#
_entry.id   AF-A0A848CAB1-F1
#
_cell.length_a   1.000
_cell.length_b   1.000
_cell.length_c   1.000
_cell.angle_alpha   90.00
_cell.angle_beta   90.00
_cell.angle_gamma   90.00
#
_symmetry.space_group_name_H-M   'P 1'
#
loop_
_entity.id
_entity.type
_entity.pdbx_description
1 polymer ?
#
loop_
_entity_poly.entity_id
_entity_poly.type
_entity_poly.pdbx_seq_one_letter_code
_entity_poly.pdbx_strand_id
1 'polypeptide(L)'
;MRNVFVLMLMLLAIPLNAFAFDIRGWWQLEEMPSIFMKINEEKIYGFKYRISKETEERVEIFVDNSDVPCYLDKKGEDGLLLINALGEQKSYKLVTRDTSLPQKDVRKLCGIEE
;
A
#
# COMPACT_ATOMS: atom_id res chain seq x y z
N MET A 1 21.60 -23.56 -36.43
CA MET A 1 21.02 -23.49 -35.06
C MET A 1 21.79 -22.48 -34.19
N ARG A 2 21.77 -21.17 -34.52
CA ARG A 2 22.47 -20.14 -33.71
C ARG A 2 21.63 -18.91 -33.38
N ASN A 3 20.47 -18.74 -34.04
CA ASN A 3 19.66 -17.53 -33.89
C ASN A 3 18.40 -17.71 -33.02
N VAL A 4 18.09 -18.94 -32.60
CA VAL A 4 16.92 -19.20 -31.71
C VAL A 4 17.27 -18.96 -30.24
N PHE A 5 18.54 -19.16 -29.85
CA PHE A 5 18.98 -18.99 -28.46
C PHE A 5 18.98 -17.54 -27.97
N VAL A 6 19.16 -16.57 -28.88
CA VAL A 6 19.22 -15.14 -28.50
C VAL A 6 17.84 -14.57 -28.18
N LEU A 7 16.78 -15.09 -28.81
CA LEU A 7 15.42 -14.60 -28.58
C LEU A 7 14.86 -15.03 -27.21
N MET A 8 15.26 -16.20 -26.71
CA MET A 8 14.85 -16.70 -25.38
C MET A 8 15.49 -15.91 -24.23
N LEU A 9 16.64 -15.28 -24.44
CA LEU A 9 17.37 -14.51 -23.42
C LEU A 9 16.77 -13.11 -23.17
N MET A 10 16.01 -12.53 -24.10
CA MET A 10 15.38 -11.22 -23.88
C MET A 10 14.10 -11.27 -23.02
N LEU A 11 13.49 -12.45 -22.84
CA LEU A 11 12.30 -12.60 -22.00
C LEU A 11 12.59 -12.68 -20.49
N LEU A 12 13.87 -12.79 -20.10
CA LEU A 12 14.30 -12.91 -18.70
C LEU A 12 14.58 -11.56 -18.01
N ALA A 13 14.43 -10.45 -18.72
CA ALA A 13 14.69 -9.11 -18.22
C ALA A 13 13.41 -8.29 -18.01
N ILE A 14 12.26 -8.93 -17.76
CA ILE A 14 11.12 -8.19 -17.18
C ILE A 14 11.57 -7.85 -15.75
N PRO A 15 11.75 -6.57 -15.40
CA PRO A 15 12.05 -6.20 -14.03
C PRO A 15 10.90 -6.69 -13.16
N LEU A 16 11.14 -7.66 -12.28
CA LEU A 16 10.18 -8.15 -11.28
C LEU A 16 9.61 -7.02 -10.40
N ASN A 17 10.18 -5.81 -10.45
CA ASN A 17 9.68 -4.61 -9.78
C ASN A 17 8.33 -4.10 -10.33
N ALA A 18 7.81 -4.64 -11.44
CA ALA A 18 6.51 -4.25 -11.98
C ALA A 18 5.30 -4.71 -11.12
N PHE A 19 5.52 -5.53 -10.09
CA PHE A 19 4.48 -6.10 -9.24
C PHE A 19 4.61 -5.76 -7.75
N ALA A 20 5.45 -4.79 -7.38
CA ALA A 20 5.55 -4.33 -6.00
C ALA A 20 4.18 -3.79 -5.52
N PHE A 21 3.78 -4.17 -4.31
CA PHE A 21 2.50 -3.76 -3.74
C PHE A 21 2.48 -2.25 -3.49
N ASP A 22 1.88 -1.49 -4.41
CA ASP A 22 1.70 -0.05 -4.21
C ASP A 22 0.73 0.21 -3.04
N ILE A 23 1.27 0.66 -1.91
CA ILE A 23 0.51 1.01 -0.71
C ILE A 23 0.03 2.46 -0.71
N ARG A 24 0.45 3.28 -1.68
CA ARG A 24 0.13 4.71 -1.69
C ARG A 24 -1.33 4.93 -2.05
N GLY A 25 -1.97 5.84 -1.35
CA GLY A 25 -3.37 6.17 -1.57
C GLY A 25 -4.12 6.55 -0.30
N TRP A 26 -5.40 6.78 -0.51
CA TRP A 26 -6.39 6.92 0.54
C TRP A 26 -7.09 5.58 0.75
N TRP A 27 -7.10 5.14 2.00
CA TRP A 27 -7.63 3.87 2.42
C TRP A 27 -8.73 4.11 3.47
N GLN A 28 -9.89 3.51 3.31
CA GLN A 28 -11.01 3.62 4.24
C GLN A 28 -11.04 2.40 5.15
N LEU A 29 -11.16 2.60 6.46
CA LEU A 29 -11.28 1.50 7.42
C LEU A 29 -12.63 0.80 7.24
N GLU A 30 -12.62 -0.52 7.06
CA GLU A 30 -13.86 -1.27 6.80
C GLU A 30 -14.77 -1.33 8.03
N GLU A 31 -14.21 -1.46 9.24
CA GLU A 31 -14.97 -1.53 10.49
C GLU A 31 -15.64 -0.20 10.88
N MET A 32 -15.05 0.93 10.46
CA MET A 32 -15.57 2.27 10.74
C MET A 32 -15.34 3.17 9.51
N PRO A 33 -16.29 3.22 8.56
CA PRO A 33 -16.13 3.90 7.29
C PRO A 33 -15.85 5.41 7.35
N SER A 34 -16.06 6.06 8.51
CA SER A 34 -15.69 7.46 8.74
C SER A 34 -14.18 7.67 8.97
N ILE A 35 -13.41 6.60 9.18
CA ILE A 35 -11.96 6.65 9.40
C ILE A 35 -11.21 6.39 8.08
N PHE A 36 -10.26 7.27 7.79
CA PHE A 36 -9.42 7.21 6.60
C PHE A 36 -7.94 7.21 6.97
N MET A 37 -7.15 6.41 6.27
CA MET A 37 -5.71 6.39 6.30
C MET A 37 -5.16 6.96 4.99
N LYS A 38 -4.31 7.97 5.09
CA LYS A 38 -3.50 8.44 3.96
C LYS A 38 -2.11 7.84 4.03
N ILE A 39 -1.68 7.20 2.94
CA ILE A 39 -0.30 6.77 2.73
C ILE A 39 0.23 7.53 1.51
N ASN A 40 1.25 8.37 1.70
CA ASN A 40 2.01 8.99 0.60
C ASN A 40 3.48 8.55 0.68
N GLU A 41 4.38 9.20 -0.07
CA GLU A 41 5.80 8.77 -0.09
C GLU A 41 6.52 8.89 1.26
N GLU A 42 6.06 9.79 2.12
CA GLU A 42 6.77 10.15 3.36
C GLU A 42 6.04 9.69 4.62
N LYS A 43 4.70 9.60 4.56
CA LYS A 43 3.84 9.50 5.72
C LYS A 43 2.72 8.46 5.56
N ILE A 44 2.46 7.77 6.67
CA ILE A 44 1.28 6.94 6.91
C ILE A 44 0.51 7.54 8.10
N TYR A 45 -0.78 7.82 7.92
CA TYR A 45 -1.59 8.49 8.97
C TYR A 45 -0.99 9.82 9.50
N GLY A 46 -0.11 10.47 8.72
CA GLY A 46 0.60 11.68 9.13
C GLY A 46 1.92 11.45 9.87
N PHE A 47 2.22 10.21 10.27
CA PHE A 47 3.50 9.79 10.87
C PHE A 47 4.51 9.47 9.78
N LYS A 48 5.79 9.76 10.03
CA LYS A 48 6.84 9.36 9.07
C LYS A 48 6.92 7.84 9.04
N TYR A 49 7.29 7.28 7.90
CA TYR A 49 7.59 5.86 7.84
C TYR A 49 8.75 5.58 6.89
N ARG A 50 9.32 4.39 7.04
CA ARG A 50 10.28 3.82 6.10
C ARG A 50 9.89 2.41 5.75
N ILE A 51 10.03 2.05 4.49
CA ILE A 51 9.89 0.67 4.01
C ILE A 51 11.22 -0.03 4.27
N SER A 52 11.15 -1.17 4.96
CA SER A 52 12.30 -2.04 5.23
C SER A 52 12.38 -3.18 4.21
N LYS A 53 11.21 -3.75 3.88
CA LYS A 53 11.07 -4.85 2.94
C LYS A 53 9.74 -4.74 2.21
N GLU A 54 9.76 -5.05 0.93
CA GLU A 54 8.58 -5.01 0.06
C GLU A 54 8.55 -6.26 -0.81
N THR A 55 7.37 -6.87 -0.91
CA THR A 55 7.05 -7.97 -1.81
C THR A 55 5.74 -7.67 -2.54
N GLU A 56 5.32 -8.56 -3.43
CA GLU A 56 4.04 -8.45 -4.15
C GLU A 56 2.81 -8.49 -3.22
N GLU A 57 2.97 -9.05 -2.01
CA GLU A 57 1.87 -9.33 -1.08
C GLU A 57 2.01 -8.64 0.28
N ARG A 58 3.20 -8.12 0.63
CA ARG A 58 3.47 -7.55 1.95
C ARG A 58 4.50 -6.43 1.89
N VAL A 59 4.21 -5.34 2.59
CA VAL A 59 5.18 -4.29 2.91
C VAL A 59 5.45 -4.26 4.40
N GLU A 60 6.72 -4.36 4.78
CA GLU A 60 7.20 -4.16 6.14
C GLU A 60 7.63 -2.70 6.30
N ILE A 61 7.04 -2.01 7.28
CA ILE A 61 7.31 -0.60 7.55
C ILE A 61 7.72 -0.38 9.00
N PHE A 62 8.55 0.64 9.23
CA PHE A 62 8.78 1.22 10.55
C PHE A 62 8.18 2.61 10.57
N VAL A 63 7.37 2.90 11.59
CA VAL A 63 6.68 4.19 11.75
C VAL A 63 7.43 5.03 12.79
N ASP A 64 7.69 6.29 12.45
CA ASP A 64 8.54 7.24 13.17
C ASP A 64 9.86 6.60 13.64
N ASN A 65 10.11 6.59 14.95
CA ASN A 65 11.32 6.03 15.57
C ASN A 65 11.06 4.66 16.22
N SER A 66 9.99 3.96 15.82
CA SER A 66 9.72 2.60 16.33
C SER A 66 10.76 1.63 15.79
N ASP A 67 11.27 0.77 16.69
CA ASP A 67 12.10 -0.39 16.35
C ASP A 67 11.28 -1.67 16.13
N VAL A 68 9.96 -1.59 16.30
CA VAL A 68 9.04 -2.70 16.03
C VAL A 68 8.34 -2.44 14.69
N PRO A 69 8.40 -3.39 13.73
CA PRO A 69 7.79 -3.22 12.42
C PRO A 69 6.26 -3.36 12.48
N CYS A 70 5.60 -2.65 11.58
CA CYS A 70 4.22 -2.89 11.17
C CYS A 70 4.23 -3.56 9.78
N TYR A 71 3.14 -4.24 9.44
CA TYR A 71 2.99 -4.91 8.15
C TYR A 71 1.73 -4.41 7.43
N LEU A 72 1.85 -4.22 6.13
CA LEU A 72 0.74 -3.94 5.21
C LEU A 72 0.62 -5.12 4.26
N ASP A 73 -0.38 -5.96 4.48
CA ASP A 73 -0.65 -7.13 3.62
C ASP A 73 -1.67 -6.75 2.55
N LYS A 74 -1.39 -7.13 1.31
CA LYS A 74 -2.35 -7.01 0.21
C LYS A 74 -3.52 -7.97 0.44
N LYS A 75 -4.74 -7.50 0.18
CA LYS A 75 -5.98 -8.28 0.26
C LYS A 75 -6.81 -8.04 -1.00
N GLY A 76 -6.57 -8.85 -2.03
CA GLY A 76 -7.19 -8.63 -3.34
C GLY A 76 -6.64 -7.39 -4.04
N GLU A 77 -7.38 -6.85 -5.00
CA GLU A 77 -6.93 -5.69 -5.79
C GLU A 77 -6.97 -4.38 -4.99
N ASP A 78 -8.03 -4.19 -4.20
CA ASP A 78 -8.33 -2.93 -3.49
C ASP A 78 -8.30 -3.05 -1.97
N GLY A 79 -7.86 -4.18 -1.41
CA GLY A 79 -7.81 -4.39 0.04
C GLY A 79 -6.40 -4.33 0.61
N LEU A 80 -6.31 -3.82 1.83
CA LEU A 80 -5.08 -3.76 2.62
C LEU A 80 -5.39 -4.15 4.06
N LEU A 81 -4.58 -5.03 4.64
CA LEU A 81 -4.63 -5.37 6.06
C LEU A 81 -3.40 -4.75 6.76
N LEU A 82 -3.64 -3.81 7.66
CA LEU A 82 -2.61 -3.28 8.54
C LEU A 82 -2.49 -4.16 9.77
N ILE A 83 -1.28 -4.66 10.05
CA ILE A 83 -0.91 -5.33 11.28
C ILE A 83 0.06 -4.41 12.02
N ASN A 84 -0.35 -3.84 13.14
CA ASN A 84 0.50 -2.92 13.89
C ASN A 84 1.55 -3.65 14.76
N ALA A 85 2.41 -2.88 15.42
CA ALA A 85 3.45 -3.40 16.30
C ALA A 85 2.95 -4.26 17.48
N LEU A 86 1.67 -4.14 17.85
CA LEU A 86 1.02 -4.94 18.90
C LEU A 86 0.34 -6.20 18.34
N GLY A 87 0.37 -6.41 17.02
CA GLY A 87 -0.32 -7.51 16.35
C GLY A 87 -1.81 -7.26 16.10
N GLU A 88 -2.32 -6.06 16.40
CA GLU A 88 -3.70 -5.69 16.09
C GLU A 88 -3.87 -5.53 14.59
N GLN A 89 -5.00 -6.03 14.07
CA GLN A 89 -5.28 -6.08 12.65
C GLN A 89 -6.42 -5.14 12.29
N LYS A 90 -6.26 -4.38 11.20
CA LYS A 90 -7.30 -3.49 10.67
C LYS A 90 -7.38 -3.62 9.15
N SER A 91 -8.58 -3.94 8.64
CA SER A 91 -8.85 -4.06 7.22
C SER A 91 -9.25 -2.72 6.62
N TYR A 92 -8.64 -2.39 5.49
CA TYR A 92 -8.89 -1.17 4.75
C TYR A 92 -9.21 -1.47 3.30
N LYS A 93 -10.08 -0.64 2.71
CA LYS A 93 -10.38 -0.63 1.29
C LYS A 93 -9.80 0.62 0.63
N LEU A 94 -9.22 0.47 -0.54
CA LEU A 94 -8.72 1.57 -1.35
C LEU A 94 -9.89 2.47 -1.79
N VAL A 95 -9.74 3.78 -1.59
CA VAL A 95 -10.67 4.79 -2.10
C VAL A 95 -10.12 5.42 -3.37
N THR A 96 -8.86 5.84 -3.35
CA THR A 96 -8.19 6.48 -4.49
C THR A 96 -6.68 6.46 -4.33
N ARG A 97 -5.95 6.34 -5.44
CA ARG A 97 -4.49 6.47 -5.50
C ARG A 97 -4.03 7.93 -5.52
N ASP A 98 -4.95 8.88 -5.74
CA ASP A 98 -4.63 10.30 -5.73
C ASP A 98 -4.41 10.82 -4.30
N THR A 99 -3.16 10.79 -3.86
CA THR A 99 -2.74 11.30 -2.56
C THR A 99 -2.72 12.83 -2.49
N SER A 100 -2.98 13.57 -3.57
CA SER A 100 -3.08 15.03 -3.52
C SER A 100 -4.42 15.51 -2.96
N LEU A 101 -5.47 14.67 -3.05
CA LEU A 101 -6.80 15.03 -2.60
C LEU A 101 -6.84 15.33 -1.09
N PRO A 102 -7.57 16.38 -0.67
CA PRO A 102 -7.86 16.62 0.73
C PRO A 102 -8.91 15.63 1.24
N GLN A 103 -8.88 15.33 2.54
CA GLN A 103 -9.78 14.35 3.15
C GLN A 103 -11.27 14.65 2.90
N LYS A 104 -11.67 15.93 2.86
CA LYS A 104 -13.06 16.34 2.57
C LYS A 104 -13.56 15.80 1.23
N ASP A 105 -12.70 15.74 0.21
CA ASP A 105 -13.10 15.33 -1.13
C ASP A 105 -13.06 13.80 -1.24
N VAL A 106 -12.14 13.15 -0.53
CA VAL A 106 -12.13 11.68 -0.35
C VAL A 106 -13.41 11.20 0.35
N ARG A 107 -13.89 11.93 1.37
CA ARG A 107 -15.16 11.61 2.06
C ARG A 107 -16.35 11.66 1.11
N LYS A 108 -16.39 12.64 0.20
CA LYS A 108 -17.42 12.72 -0.86
C LYS A 108 -17.37 11.53 -1.81
N LEU A 109 -16.17 11.06 -2.20
CA LEU A 109 -16.03 9.85 -3.03
C LEU A 109 -16.65 8.62 -2.37
N CYS A 110 -16.68 8.58 -1.03
CA CYS A 110 -17.29 7.51 -0.25
C CYS A 110 -18.79 7.74 0.07
N GLY A 111 -19.40 8.82 -0.41
CA GLY A 111 -20.79 9.17 -0.08
C GLY A 111 -21.03 9.51 1.40
N ILE A 112 -19.96 9.85 2.13
CA ILE A 112 -20.01 10.28 3.53
C ILE A 112 -20.02 11.81 3.52
N GLU A 113 -21.18 12.39 3.24
CA GLU A 113 -21.39 13.84 3.34
C GLU A 113 -21.61 14.25 4.80
N GLU A 114 -21.07 15.41 5.18
CA GLU A 114 -21.43 16.18 6.38
C GLU A 114 -22.46 17.24 6.01
#